data_AF-A0A8T4UN11-F1
#
_entry.id   AF-A0A8T4UN11-F1
#
_cell.length_a   1.000
_cell.length_b   1.000
_cell.length_c   1.000
_cell.angle_alpha   90.00
_cell.angle_beta   90.00
_cell.angle_gamma   90.00
#
_symmetry.space_group_name_H-M   'P 1'
#
loop_
_entity.id
_entity.type
_entity.pdbx_description
1 polymer ?
#
loop_
_entity_poly.entity_id
_entity_poly.type
_entity_poly.pdbx_seq_one_letter_code
_entity_poly.pdbx_strand_id
1 'polypeptide(L)'
;MVLENVDFNYMLSWFIGIGGFDVILPFLLVFSIIFALLEKIGLFGSGKKNVHMLIALVMGLLVVASRDIVDTINGFLPRVSLVVIIVLMFLVVLGLLLGRTPGFSGIMSWGALIIAIVGVIWALNSAMGYYRLPLSQYITQQDIGILIVLGIIILVVKMITGGELDENKRKIRVDNTRDFINAMFSAYNPPDGGVAKPPKTT
;
A
#
# COMPACT_ATOMS: atom_id res chain seq x y z
N MET A 1 -16.21 24.52 -50.66
CA MET A 1 -16.48 23.43 -49.71
C MET A 1 -15.66 23.71 -48.47
N VAL A 2 -16.36 23.97 -47.37
CA VAL A 2 -15.79 24.37 -46.08
C VAL A 2 -15.10 23.13 -45.49
N LEU A 3 -13.77 23.09 -45.54
CA LEU A 3 -13.00 22.22 -44.65
C LEU A 3 -12.96 22.94 -43.30
N GLU A 4 -14.09 22.85 -42.61
CA GLU A 4 -14.26 23.32 -41.24
C GLU A 4 -13.25 22.57 -40.39
N ASN A 5 -12.54 23.31 -39.54
CA ASN A 5 -11.58 22.76 -38.60
C ASN A 5 -12.19 21.55 -37.91
N VAL A 6 -11.54 20.39 -38.03
CA VAL A 6 -11.95 19.19 -37.32
C VAL A 6 -11.86 19.50 -35.83
N ASP A 7 -12.99 19.83 -35.22
CA ASP A 7 -13.06 20.16 -33.81
C ASP A 7 -12.91 18.86 -33.01
N PHE A 8 -11.77 18.72 -32.35
CA PHE A 8 -11.48 17.58 -31.50
C PHE A 8 -12.57 17.38 -30.44
N ASN A 9 -13.17 18.45 -29.92
CA ASN A 9 -14.24 18.34 -28.92
C ASN A 9 -15.50 17.71 -29.52
N TYR A 10 -15.80 18.00 -30.78
CA TYR A 10 -16.92 17.37 -31.49
C TYR A 10 -16.64 15.88 -31.72
N MET A 11 -15.44 15.51 -32.16
CA MET A 11 -15.04 14.11 -32.31
C MET A 11 -15.09 13.34 -30.98
N LEU A 12 -14.59 13.96 -29.91
CA LEU A 12 -14.57 13.37 -28.58
C LEU A 12 -16.00 13.22 -28.03
N SER A 13 -16.84 14.23 -28.18
CA SER A 13 -18.26 14.17 -27.78
C SER A 13 -19.01 13.09 -28.55
N TRP A 14 -18.78 12.96 -29.86
CA TRP A 14 -19.33 11.87 -30.67
C TRP A 14 -18.86 10.51 -30.16
N PHE A 15 -17.57 10.34 -29.88
CA PHE A 15 -17.00 9.10 -29.37
C PHE A 15 -17.53 8.72 -27.98
N ILE A 16 -17.70 9.70 -27.09
CA ILE A 16 -18.36 9.51 -25.78
C ILE A 16 -19.83 9.13 -25.99
N GLY A 17 -20.54 9.82 -26.89
CA GLY A 17 -21.97 9.60 -27.13
C GLY A 17 -22.32 8.23 -27.68
N ILE A 18 -21.41 7.59 -28.43
CA ILE A 18 -21.57 6.21 -28.89
C ILE A 18 -21.12 5.15 -27.85
N GLY A 19 -20.72 5.57 -26.64
CA GLY A 19 -20.21 4.67 -25.60
C GLY A 19 -18.81 4.14 -25.87
N GLY A 20 -18.00 4.87 -26.64
CA GLY A 20 -16.65 4.43 -27.02
C GLY A 20 -15.77 4.12 -25.80
N PHE A 21 -15.80 4.97 -24.77
CA PHE A 21 -15.07 4.72 -23.53
C PHE A 21 -15.65 3.55 -22.72
N ASP A 22 -16.98 3.44 -22.67
CA ASP A 22 -17.67 2.39 -21.93
C ASP A 22 -17.36 0.99 -22.47
N VAL A 23 -16.93 0.90 -23.74
CA VAL A 23 -16.58 -0.35 -24.43
C VAL A 23 -15.07 -0.56 -24.49
N ILE A 24 -14.30 0.46 -24.89
CA ILE A 24 -12.85 0.31 -25.13
C ILE A 24 -12.08 0.20 -23.81
N LEU A 25 -12.45 0.94 -22.76
CA LEU A 25 -11.75 0.87 -21.48
C LEU A 25 -11.82 -0.52 -20.82
N PRO A 26 -13.00 -1.14 -20.62
CA PRO A 26 -13.07 -2.48 -20.06
C PRO A 26 -12.42 -3.54 -20.97
N PHE A 27 -12.51 -3.38 -22.29
CA PHE A 27 -11.80 -4.23 -23.25
C PHE A 27 -10.29 -4.23 -22.99
N LEU A 28 -9.67 -3.03 -23.00
CA LEU A 28 -8.22 -2.89 -22.83
C LEU A 28 -7.77 -3.38 -21.45
N LEU A 29 -8.57 -3.15 -20.42
CA LEU A 29 -8.30 -3.63 -19.07
C LEU A 29 -8.22 -5.16 -19.05
N VAL A 30 -9.26 -5.85 -19.52
CA VAL A 30 -9.33 -7.32 -19.49
C VAL A 30 -8.29 -7.93 -20.41
N PHE A 31 -8.14 -7.40 -21.63
CA PHE A 31 -7.09 -7.80 -22.56
C PHE A 31 -5.72 -7.75 -21.88
N SER A 32 -5.39 -6.62 -21.27
CA SER A 32 -4.06 -6.41 -20.66
C SER A 32 -3.83 -7.33 -19.46
N ILE A 33 -4.84 -7.53 -18.60
CA ILE A 33 -4.75 -8.42 -17.44
C ILE A 33 -4.59 -9.87 -17.87
N ILE A 34 -5.41 -10.36 -18.81
CA ILE A 34 -5.33 -11.74 -19.30
C ILE A 34 -4.00 -11.96 -20.02
N PHE A 35 -3.58 -11.02 -20.87
CA PHE A 35 -2.29 -11.09 -21.55
C PHE A 35 -1.13 -11.19 -20.57
N ALA A 36 -1.07 -10.27 -19.59
CA ALA A 36 -0.01 -10.27 -18.58
C ALA A 36 -0.03 -11.54 -17.72
N LEU A 37 -1.22 -12.04 -17.37
CA LEU A 37 -1.37 -13.28 -16.62
C LEU A 37 -0.85 -14.48 -17.40
N LEU A 38 -1.24 -14.61 -18.68
CA LEU A 38 -0.81 -15.69 -19.57
C LEU A 38 0.71 -15.70 -19.79
N GLU A 39 1.32 -14.52 -19.95
CA GLU A 39 2.78 -14.36 -20.02
C GLU A 39 3.47 -14.76 -18.70
N LYS A 40 2.92 -14.33 -17.56
CA LYS A 40 3.50 -14.61 -16.24
C LYS A 40 3.45 -16.11 -15.89
N ILE A 41 2.36 -16.80 -16.23
CA ILE A 41 2.22 -18.24 -15.96
C ILE A 41 2.90 -19.12 -17.01
N GLY A 42 3.22 -18.57 -18.18
CA GLY A 42 3.89 -19.30 -19.26
C GLY A 42 3.08 -20.50 -19.80
N LEU A 43 1.74 -20.41 -19.80
CA LEU A 43 0.83 -21.56 -20.03
C LEU A 43 1.10 -22.30 -21.34
N PHE A 44 1.53 -21.59 -22.38
CA PHE A 44 1.76 -22.14 -23.73
C PHE A 44 3.26 -22.26 -24.08
N GLY A 45 4.14 -22.11 -23.09
CA GLY A 45 5.59 -22.18 -23.25
C GLY A 45 6.24 -20.83 -23.57
N SER A 46 7.52 -20.72 -23.22
CA SER A 46 8.33 -19.51 -23.41
C SER A 46 8.43 -19.14 -24.89
N GLY A 47 8.12 -17.88 -25.22
CA GLY A 47 8.23 -17.34 -26.59
C GLY A 47 6.95 -17.43 -27.43
N LYS A 48 5.81 -17.90 -26.87
CA LYS A 48 4.51 -17.92 -27.57
C LYS A 48 3.67 -16.65 -27.35
N LYS A 49 4.32 -15.48 -27.32
CA LYS A 49 3.67 -14.18 -27.07
C LYS A 49 2.48 -13.88 -27.99
N ASN A 50 2.57 -14.28 -29.26
CA ASN A 50 1.49 -14.10 -30.23
C ASN A 50 0.23 -14.89 -29.85
N VAL A 51 0.39 -16.08 -29.27
CA VAL A 51 -0.73 -16.92 -28.82
C VAL A 51 -1.36 -16.30 -27.58
N HIS A 52 -0.54 -15.85 -26.62
CA HIS A 52 -1.02 -15.14 -25.44
C HIS A 52 -1.82 -13.88 -25.82
N MET A 53 -1.33 -13.10 -26.79
CA MET A 53 -2.00 -11.93 -27.31
C MET A 53 -3.34 -12.27 -27.96
N LEU A 54 -3.38 -13.29 -28.83
CA LEU A 54 -4.61 -13.71 -29.51
C LEU A 54 -5.68 -14.17 -28.51
N ILE A 55 -5.31 -14.98 -27.53
CA ILE A 55 -6.25 -15.47 -26.51
C ILE A 55 -6.77 -14.32 -25.67
N ALA A 56 -5.88 -13.44 -25.20
CA ALA A 56 -6.28 -12.25 -24.44
C ALA A 56 -7.22 -11.34 -25.24
N LEU A 57 -6.98 -11.19 -26.55
CA LEU A 57 -7.82 -10.41 -27.46
C LEU A 57 -9.23 -11.00 -27.56
N VAL A 58 -9.33 -12.31 -27.82
CA VAL A 58 -10.62 -13.01 -27.88
C VAL A 58 -11.37 -12.90 -26.56
N MET A 59 -10.69 -13.13 -25.42
CA MET A 59 -11.29 -13.04 -24.10
C MET A 59 -11.77 -11.62 -23.78
N GLY A 60 -10.98 -10.59 -24.10
CA GLY A 60 -11.36 -9.19 -23.93
C GLY A 60 -12.60 -8.85 -24.75
N LEU A 61 -12.67 -9.26 -26.02
CA LEU A 61 -13.84 -9.05 -26.87
C LEU A 61 -15.09 -9.78 -26.35
N LEU A 62 -14.94 -11.01 -25.85
CA LEU A 62 -16.04 -11.77 -25.25
C LEU A 62 -16.61 -11.09 -24.00
N VAL A 63 -15.75 -10.50 -23.17
CA VAL A 63 -16.21 -9.74 -22.00
C VAL A 63 -17.04 -8.53 -22.42
N VAL A 64 -16.57 -7.78 -23.42
CA VAL A 64 -17.22 -6.55 -23.86
C VAL A 64 -18.52 -6.83 -24.64
N ALA A 65 -18.68 -8.04 -25.17
CA ALA A 65 -19.96 -8.49 -25.75
C ALA A 65 -21.09 -8.57 -24.71
N SER A 66 -20.78 -8.66 -23.41
CA SER A 66 -21.77 -8.69 -22.33
C SER A 66 -21.95 -7.30 -21.70
N ARG A 67 -23.13 -6.70 -21.89
CA ARG A 67 -23.47 -5.40 -21.28
C ARG A 67 -23.41 -5.43 -19.76
N ASP A 68 -23.95 -6.46 -19.12
CA ASP A 68 -23.98 -6.57 -17.65
C ASP A 68 -22.56 -6.58 -17.05
N ILE A 69 -21.62 -7.27 -17.71
CA ILE A 69 -20.22 -7.31 -17.27
C ILE A 69 -19.56 -5.96 -17.49
N VAL A 70 -19.79 -5.33 -18.65
CA VAL A 70 -19.28 -3.99 -18.96
C VAL A 70 -19.74 -2.97 -17.92
N ASP A 71 -21.03 -2.95 -17.59
CA ASP A 71 -21.60 -2.03 -16.59
C ASP A 71 -21.00 -2.27 -15.20
N THR A 72 -20.80 -3.54 -14.83
CA THR A 72 -20.13 -3.90 -13.58
C THR A 72 -18.69 -3.40 -13.53
N ILE A 73 -17.93 -3.59 -14.62
CA ILE A 73 -16.53 -3.13 -14.72
C ILE A 73 -16.49 -1.59 -14.68
N ASN A 74 -17.39 -0.91 -15.39
CA ASN A 74 -17.46 0.55 -15.41
C ASN A 74 -17.88 1.12 -14.04
N GLY A 75 -18.67 0.40 -13.25
CA GLY A 75 -18.95 0.76 -11.86
C GLY A 75 -17.77 0.52 -10.90
N PHE A 76 -16.92 -0.45 -11.21
CA PHE A 76 -15.78 -0.85 -10.38
C PHE A 76 -14.50 -0.05 -10.68
N LEU A 77 -14.24 0.25 -11.96
CA LEU A 77 -13.04 0.91 -12.46
C LEU A 77 -12.74 2.25 -11.77
N PRO A 78 -13.71 3.19 -11.65
CA PRO A 78 -13.49 4.44 -10.94
C PRO A 78 -13.12 4.21 -9.48
N ARG A 79 -13.77 3.25 -8.81
CA ARG A 79 -13.54 2.96 -7.38
C ARG A 79 -12.14 2.40 -7.14
N VAL A 80 -11.69 1.46 -7.96
CA VAL A 80 -10.32 0.93 -7.87
C VAL A 80 -9.29 2.00 -8.19
N SER A 81 -9.54 2.79 -9.24
CA SER A 81 -8.65 3.89 -9.61
C SER A 81 -8.49 4.90 -8.48
N LEU A 82 -9.60 5.26 -7.81
CA LEU A 82 -9.58 6.10 -6.62
C LEU A 82 -8.77 5.45 -5.49
N VAL A 83 -8.97 4.17 -5.18
CA VAL A 83 -8.20 3.49 -4.13
C VAL A 83 -6.70 3.50 -4.44
N VAL A 84 -6.31 3.19 -5.69
CA VAL A 84 -4.90 3.22 -6.11
C VAL A 84 -4.32 4.63 -5.97
N ILE A 85 -5.04 5.66 -6.42
CA ILE A 85 -4.61 7.05 -6.29
C ILE A 85 -4.45 7.44 -4.81
N ILE A 86 -5.38 7.04 -3.94
CA ILE A 86 -5.32 7.28 -2.50
C ILE A 86 -4.09 6.63 -1.88
N VAL A 87 -3.83 5.37 -2.21
CA VAL A 87 -2.64 4.64 -1.73
C VAL A 87 -1.36 5.30 -2.24
N LEU A 88 -1.30 5.71 -3.51
CA LEU A 88 -0.15 6.41 -4.07
C LEU A 88 0.07 7.75 -3.38
N MET A 89 -0.97 8.57 -3.21
CA MET A 89 -0.89 9.84 -2.48
C MET A 89 -0.40 9.63 -1.05
N PHE A 90 -0.96 8.63 -0.36
CA PHE A 90 -0.53 8.28 0.99
C PHE A 90 0.95 7.88 1.04
N LEU A 91 1.40 7.00 0.15
CA LEU A 91 2.80 6.57 0.08
C LEU A 91 3.74 7.73 -0.28
N VAL A 92 3.32 8.66 -1.14
CA VAL A 92 4.08 9.86 -1.49
C VAL A 92 4.23 10.79 -0.27
N VAL A 93 3.14 11.09 0.43
CA VAL A 93 3.19 11.94 1.64
C VAL A 93 4.02 11.27 2.73
N LEU A 94 3.83 9.98 2.94
CA LEU A 94 4.56 9.21 3.94
C LEU A 94 6.06 9.12 3.61
N GLY A 95 6.40 8.86 2.34
CA GLY A 95 7.78 8.86 1.85
C GLY A 95 8.45 10.24 1.98
N LEU A 96 7.70 11.32 1.77
CA LEU A 96 8.18 12.69 1.96
C LEU A 96 8.45 13.01 3.44
N LEU A 97 7.57 12.59 4.35
CA LEU A 97 7.67 12.90 5.78
C LEU A 97 8.71 12.04 6.53
N LEU A 98 8.87 10.77 6.17
CA LEU A 98 9.82 9.86 6.81
C LEU A 98 11.22 9.91 6.19
N GLY A 99 11.32 10.37 4.94
CA GLY A 99 12.57 10.37 4.19
C GLY A 99 13.19 8.97 4.07
N ARG A 100 14.52 8.88 3.99
CA ARG A 100 15.29 7.62 3.92
C ARG A 100 15.56 6.99 5.29
N THR A 101 14.82 7.34 6.35
CA THR A 101 15.10 6.79 7.67
C THR A 101 14.77 5.30 7.70
N PRO A 102 15.71 4.42 8.08
CA PRO A 102 15.57 2.97 7.90
C PRO A 102 14.69 2.29 8.95
N GLY A 103 13.72 2.98 9.57
CA GLY A 103 12.86 2.33 10.56
C GLY A 103 11.70 3.17 11.08
N PHE A 104 10.60 2.49 11.37
CA PHE A 104 9.36 3.02 11.95
C PHE A 104 9.39 3.03 13.49
N SER A 105 10.54 3.29 14.11
CA SER A 105 10.75 3.03 15.55
C SER A 105 10.56 4.24 16.49
N GLY A 106 10.07 5.38 15.99
CA GLY A 106 9.93 6.62 16.78
C GLY A 106 8.52 7.20 16.83
N ILE A 107 8.26 8.04 17.85
CA ILE A 107 7.02 8.84 17.95
C ILE A 107 6.84 9.78 16.74
N MET A 108 7.96 10.17 16.10
CA MET A 108 8.00 10.92 14.85
C MET A 108 7.38 10.13 13.69
N SER A 109 7.56 8.81 13.64
CA SER A 109 7.03 7.95 12.57
C SER A 109 5.51 7.76 12.67
N TRP A 110 4.99 7.66 13.90
CA TRP A 110 3.55 7.65 14.16
C TRP A 110 2.90 9.00 13.87
N GLY A 111 3.58 10.10 14.21
CA GLY A 111 3.16 11.45 13.83
C GLY A 111 3.07 11.62 12.32
N ALA A 112 4.08 11.18 11.57
CA ALA A 112 4.08 11.22 10.11
C ALA A 112 2.94 10.40 9.49
N LEU A 113 2.62 9.22 10.05
CA LEU A 113 1.51 8.39 9.59
C LEU A 113 0.16 9.08 9.81
N ILE A 114 -0.07 9.67 10.99
CA ILE A 114 -1.31 10.40 11.29
C ILE A 114 -1.42 11.62 10.37
N ILE A 115 -0.35 12.39 10.19
CA ILE A 115 -0.30 13.55 9.28
C ILE A 115 -0.58 13.11 7.85
N ALA A 116 -0.03 11.98 7.39
CA ALA A 116 -0.28 11.45 6.05
C ALA A 116 -1.75 11.04 5.85
N ILE A 117 -2.35 10.34 6.82
CA ILE A 117 -3.78 9.97 6.77
C ILE A 117 -4.66 11.23 6.76
N VAL A 118 -4.43 12.17 7.69
CA VAL A 118 -5.21 13.41 7.77
C VAL A 118 -5.04 14.25 6.51
N GLY A 119 -3.81 14.35 5.98
CA GLY A 119 -3.51 15.08 4.75
C GLY A 119 -4.22 14.49 3.53
N VAL A 120 -4.24 13.17 3.39
CA VAL A 120 -4.96 12.49 2.30
C VAL A 120 -6.47 12.69 2.45
N ILE A 121 -7.04 12.53 3.65
CA ILE A 121 -8.46 12.77 3.89
C ILE A 121 -8.83 14.22 3.57
N TRP A 122 -8.02 15.18 4.02
CA TRP A 122 -8.24 16.60 3.75
C TRP A 122 -8.16 16.91 2.25
N ALA A 123 -7.17 16.36 1.54
CA ALA A 123 -7.02 16.53 0.10
C ALA A 123 -8.22 15.98 -0.68
N LEU A 124 -8.69 14.78 -0.35
CA LEU A 124 -9.87 14.18 -0.98
C LEU A 124 -11.14 14.99 -0.73
N ASN A 125 -11.34 15.44 0.52
CA ASN A 125 -12.50 16.24 0.89
C ASN A 125 -12.53 17.57 0.12
N SER A 126 -11.36 18.21 -0.04
CA SER A 126 -11.22 19.44 -0.85
C SER A 126 -11.53 19.20 -2.33
N ALA A 127 -11.07 18.09 -2.92
CA ALA A 127 -11.28 17.76 -4.33
C ALA A 127 -12.75 17.50 -4.66
N MET A 128 -13.52 16.97 -3.70
CA MET A 128 -14.95 16.74 -3.83
C MET A 128 -15.81 18.01 -3.60
N GLY A 129 -15.18 19.16 -3.30
CA GLY A 129 -15.89 20.41 -3.01
C GLY A 129 -16.56 20.44 -1.64
N TYR A 130 -16.33 19.42 -0.80
CA TYR A 130 -16.80 19.39 0.58
C TYR A 130 -15.80 20.15 1.46
N TYR A 131 -15.97 21.47 1.59
CA TYR A 131 -15.15 22.29 2.48
C TYR A 131 -15.49 22.13 3.97
N ARG A 132 -16.49 21.30 4.31
CA ARG A 132 -16.93 21.06 5.69
C ARG A 132 -16.38 19.72 6.19
N LEU A 133 -15.78 19.74 7.39
CA LEU A 133 -15.45 18.53 8.13
C LEU A 133 -16.77 17.81 8.51
N PRO A 134 -16.95 16.53 8.15
CA PRO A 134 -18.20 15.79 8.33
C PRO A 134 -18.37 15.27 9.78
N LEU A 135 -17.95 16.04 10.78
CA LEU A 135 -18.01 15.59 12.18
C LEU A 135 -19.41 15.64 12.79
N SER A 136 -20.40 16.25 12.13
CA SER A 136 -21.73 16.44 12.74
C SER A 136 -22.91 15.85 11.98
N GLN A 137 -22.82 15.57 10.68
CA GLN A 137 -24.00 15.21 9.91
C GLN A 137 -23.67 14.22 8.78
N TYR A 138 -24.14 12.99 8.98
CA TYR A 138 -24.24 11.89 8.01
C TYR A 138 -22.97 11.07 7.76
N ILE A 139 -22.75 10.05 8.60
CA ILE A 139 -22.03 8.84 8.17
C ILE A 139 -22.94 8.16 7.14
N THR A 140 -22.59 8.27 5.87
CA THR A 140 -23.25 7.57 4.76
C THR A 140 -22.72 6.13 4.66
N GLN A 141 -23.42 5.27 3.93
CA GLN A 141 -22.93 3.89 3.70
C GLN A 141 -21.59 3.84 2.95
N GLN A 142 -21.22 4.90 2.21
CA GLN A 142 -19.91 5.03 1.57
C GLN A 142 -18.79 5.28 2.60
N ASP A 143 -19.07 6.03 3.67
CA ASP A 143 -18.11 6.32 4.73
C ASP A 143 -17.75 5.05 5.52
N ILE A 144 -18.71 4.14 5.69
CA ILE A 144 -18.48 2.83 6.33
C ILE A 144 -17.48 1.99 5.51
N GLY A 145 -17.58 2.01 4.17
CA GLY A 145 -16.64 1.30 3.30
C GLY A 145 -15.20 1.82 3.42
N ILE A 146 -15.04 3.14 3.48
CA ILE A 146 -13.74 3.79 3.67
C ILE A 146 -13.16 3.49 5.06
N LEU A 147 -14.00 3.50 6.10
CA LEU A 147 -13.59 3.14 7.46
C LEU A 147 -13.15 1.68 7.57
N ILE A 148 -13.80 0.76 6.84
CA ILE A 148 -13.40 -0.65 6.78
C ILE A 148 -12.03 -0.79 6.12
N VAL A 149 -11.80 -0.12 4.98
CA VAL A 149 -10.50 -0.15 4.28
C VAL A 149 -9.40 0.44 5.17
N LEU A 150 -9.66 1.56 5.86
CA LEU A 150 -8.75 2.14 6.85
C LEU A 150 -8.45 1.17 8.00
N GLY A 151 -9.47 0.48 8.51
CA GLY A 151 -9.32 -0.55 9.54
C GLY A 151 -8.42 -1.70 9.09
N ILE A 152 -8.57 -2.16 7.83
CA ILE A 152 -7.72 -3.19 7.23
C ILE A 152 -6.28 -2.70 7.09
N ILE A 153 -6.05 -1.47 6.63
CA ILE A 153 -4.71 -0.89 6.50
C ILE A 153 -4.02 -0.81 7.88
N ILE A 154 -4.72 -0.32 8.91
CA ILE A 154 -4.19 -0.25 10.28
C ILE A 154 -3.87 -1.65 10.82
N LEU A 155 -4.74 -2.64 10.54
CA LEU A 155 -4.53 -4.02 10.96
C LEU A 155 -3.33 -4.66 10.27
N VAL A 156 -3.16 -4.43 8.96
CA VAL A 156 -2.00 -4.90 8.18
C VAL A 156 -0.72 -4.24 8.67
N VAL A 157 -0.72 -2.93 8.91
CA VAL A 157 0.44 -2.22 9.49
C VAL A 157 0.77 -2.79 10.87
N LYS A 158 -0.22 -3.02 11.73
CA LYS A 158 0.00 -3.65 13.04
C LYS A 158 0.60 -5.05 12.93
N MET A 159 0.16 -5.86 11.96
CA MET A 159 0.71 -7.20 11.72
C MET A 159 2.15 -7.16 11.19
N ILE A 160 2.48 -6.21 10.31
CA ILE A 160 3.82 -6.09 9.74
C ILE A 160 4.80 -5.49 10.77
N THR A 161 4.37 -4.47 11.52
CA THR A 161 5.24 -3.74 12.47
C THR A 161 5.37 -4.42 13.84
N GLY A 162 4.53 -5.40 14.17
CA GLY A 162 4.60 -6.14 15.43
C GLY A 162 5.88 -6.98 15.61
N GLY A 163 6.61 -7.29 14.53
CA GLY A 163 7.80 -8.16 14.59
C GLY A 163 9.04 -7.50 15.19
N GLU A 164 9.30 -6.21 14.93
CA GLU A 164 10.58 -5.57 15.29
C GLU A 164 10.60 -4.99 16.71
N LEU A 165 9.44 -4.62 17.27
CA LEU A 165 9.35 -3.97 18.58
C LEU A 165 9.65 -4.92 19.75
N ASP A 166 9.35 -6.21 19.58
CA ASP A 166 9.58 -7.23 20.61
C ASP A 166 11.03 -7.74 20.63
N GLU A 167 11.71 -7.74 19.49
CA GLU A 167 13.10 -8.19 19.39
C GLU A 167 14.06 -7.20 20.06
N ASN A 168 13.85 -5.90 19.87
CA ASN A 168 14.68 -4.85 20.46
C ASN A 168 14.53 -4.82 22.01
N LYS A 169 13.30 -4.97 22.52
CA LYS A 169 13.06 -5.10 23.97
C LYS A 169 13.68 -6.37 24.58
N ARG A 170 13.74 -7.49 23.82
CA ARG A 170 14.42 -8.71 24.28
C ARG A 170 15.94 -8.52 24.35
N LYS A 171 16.57 -7.89 23.35
CA LYS A 171 18.03 -7.67 23.32
C LYS A 171 18.48 -6.79 24.49
N ILE A 172 17.83 -5.65 24.71
CA ILE A 172 18.14 -4.73 25.82
C ILE A 172 18.04 -5.42 27.19
N ARG A 173 17.04 -6.30 27.38
CA ARG A 173 16.88 -7.04 28.64
C ARG A 173 17.96 -8.11 28.85
N VAL A 174 18.40 -8.77 27.78
CA VAL A 174 19.46 -9.79 27.85
C VAL A 174 20.82 -9.14 28.14
N ASP A 175 21.11 -7.99 27.54
CA ASP A 175 22.38 -7.28 27.72
C ASP A 175 22.51 -6.74 29.15
N ASN A 176 21.47 -6.09 29.69
CA ASN A 176 21.45 -5.66 31.09
C ASN A 176 21.61 -6.83 32.08
N THR A 177 21.09 -8.01 31.76
CA THR A 177 21.22 -9.19 32.62
C THR A 177 22.66 -9.73 32.59
N ARG A 178 23.29 -9.75 31.41
CA ARG A 178 24.69 -10.18 31.25
C ARG A 178 25.65 -9.23 31.96
N ASP A 179 25.43 -7.93 31.85
CA ASP A 179 26.28 -6.93 32.49
C ASP A 179 26.17 -7.00 34.02
N PHE A 180 24.95 -7.20 34.54
CA PHE A 180 24.73 -7.43 35.97
C PHE A 180 25.43 -8.70 36.47
N ILE A 181 25.33 -9.80 35.72
CA ILE A 181 25.99 -11.07 36.05
C ILE A 181 27.51 -10.91 36.04
N ASN A 182 28.08 -10.25 35.04
CA ASN A 182 29.52 -10.01 34.94
C ASN A 182 30.03 -9.11 36.07
N ALA A 183 29.27 -8.09 36.46
CA ALA A 183 29.59 -7.24 37.60
C ALA A 183 29.61 -8.03 38.93
N MET A 184 28.65 -8.95 39.10
CA MET A 184 28.61 -9.85 40.27
C MET A 184 29.80 -10.82 40.29
N PHE A 185 30.18 -11.40 39.14
CA PHE A 185 31.32 -12.31 39.08
C PHE A 185 32.67 -11.60 39.27
N SER A 186 32.82 -10.39 38.73
CA SER A 186 34.03 -9.57 38.94
C SER A 186 34.21 -9.14 40.40
N ALA A 187 33.12 -8.95 41.14
CA ALA A 187 33.17 -8.66 42.57
C ALA A 187 33.54 -9.90 43.41
N TYR A 188 33.29 -11.11 42.89
CA TYR A 188 33.57 -12.36 43.58
C TYR A 188 34.95 -12.94 43.27
N ASN A 189 35.53 -12.63 42.10
CA ASN A 189 36.85 -13.14 41.69
C ASN A 189 37.83 -11.98 41.42
N PRO A 190 38.48 -11.41 42.46
CA PRO A 190 39.48 -10.37 42.27
C PRO A 190 40.66 -10.89 41.42
N PRO A 191 41.24 -10.04 40.55
CA PRO A 191 42.19 -10.42 39.49
C PRO A 191 43.54 -10.97 39.98
N ASP A 192 43.76 -10.94 41.29
CA ASP A 192 44.97 -11.44 41.89
C ASP A 192 44.58 -12.75 42.56
N GLY A 193 45.03 -13.88 42.02
CA GLY A 193 44.93 -15.22 42.62
C GLY A 193 45.72 -15.31 43.93
N GLY A 194 45.39 -14.44 44.89
CA GLY A 194 45.93 -14.34 46.21
C GLY A 194 45.52 -15.55 47.01
N VAL A 195 46.23 -16.66 46.78
CA VAL A 195 46.34 -17.74 47.76
C VAL A 195 46.78 -17.07 49.06
N ALA A 196 45.84 -16.95 50.01
CA ALA A 196 46.13 -16.43 51.33
C ALA A 196 47.30 -17.23 51.90
N LYS A 197 48.47 -16.59 52.08
CA LYS A 197 49.63 -17.22 52.70
C LYS A 197 49.22 -17.73 54.08
N PRO A 198 49.45 -19.01 54.41
CA PRO A 198 49.07 -19.53 55.71
C PRO A 198 49.87 -18.80 56.82
N PRO A 199 49.27 -18.63 58.00
CA PRO A 199 49.88 -17.89 59.09
C PRO A 199 51.14 -18.63 59.55
N LYS A 200 52.26 -17.90 59.64
CA LYS A 200 53.50 -18.44 60.19
C LYS A 200 53.29 -18.71 61.68
N THR A 201 53.27 -19.98 62.06
CA THR A 201 53.39 -20.42 63.46
C THR A 201 54.83 -20.24 63.92
N THR A 202 54.98 -19.45 64.99
CA THR A 202 56.08 -19.34 65.98
C THR A 202 57.48 -19.78 65.56
#